data_AF-A0A1G0VKX1-F1
#
_entry.id   AF-A0A1G0VKX1-F1
#
_cell.length_a   1.000
_cell.length_b   1.000
_cell.length_c   1.000
_cell.angle_alpha   90.00
_cell.angle_beta   90.00
_cell.angle_gamma   90.00
#
_symmetry.space_group_name_H-M   'P 1'
#
loop_
_entity.id
_entity.type
_entity.pdbx_description
1 polymer ?
#
loop_
_entity_poly.entity_id
_entity_poly.type
_entity_poly.pdbx_seq_one_letter_code
_entity_poly.pdbx_strand_id
1 'polypeptide(L)'
;MIKKLSTLLLLLLVTTFLTNCTKSATNPVSVKFRKKNFTKTYDSTAANAENYVHIKIDYIEFTEAATSVAKDSLNKIVEDYISASIFEQKTKTLEQLAESLINDYKKQKREFPDFPGGYELERSVEVLYSNDKLVCVKFNEYSYFGGAHPNSVMFYTNVDLQTGKTIKLKELFVDGYKDELNKIAEKYFRKERELKPDEDLEQAGFWFKENIFSVNENFAIAETGLDFFFNDYEVTSHAAGPTLIEIPYSELKSIIKPSGFISNK
;
A
#
# COMPACT_ATOMS: atom_id res chain seq x y z
N MET A 1 -80.65 6.43 -40.97
CA MET A 1 -80.02 7.15 -39.82
C MET A 1 -79.21 6.12 -39.02
N ILE A 2 -77.98 5.81 -39.41
CA ILE A 2 -76.72 6.50 -39.05
C ILE A 2 -76.58 6.73 -37.54
N LYS A 3 -75.71 5.94 -36.89
CA LYS A 3 -74.82 6.29 -35.76
C LYS A 3 -73.87 5.11 -35.52
N LYS A 4 -72.76 5.09 -36.27
CA LYS A 4 -71.39 5.42 -35.83
C LYS A 4 -70.76 4.35 -34.91
N LEU A 5 -70.03 3.45 -35.57
CA LEU A 5 -68.93 2.65 -35.02
C LEU A 5 -67.92 3.60 -34.35
N SER A 6 -67.68 3.48 -33.04
CA SER A 6 -66.56 4.15 -32.39
C SER A 6 -65.37 3.20 -32.34
N THR A 7 -64.45 3.36 -33.30
CA THR A 7 -63.15 2.70 -33.28
C THR A 7 -62.33 3.35 -32.15
N LEU A 8 -62.20 2.65 -31.03
CA LEU A 8 -61.31 3.05 -29.93
C LEU A 8 -59.88 2.70 -30.35
N LEU A 9 -59.19 3.68 -30.94
CA LEU A 9 -57.78 3.57 -31.30
C LEU A 9 -56.94 3.67 -30.01
N LEU A 10 -56.49 2.52 -29.51
CA LEU A 10 -55.60 2.41 -28.36
C LEU A 10 -54.20 2.91 -28.78
N LEU A 11 -53.91 4.19 -28.53
CA LEU A 11 -52.56 4.74 -28.71
C LEU A 11 -51.68 4.23 -27.56
N LEU A 12 -50.91 3.17 -27.81
CA LEU A 12 -49.85 2.73 -26.89
C LEU A 12 -48.73 3.78 -26.94
N LEU A 13 -48.71 4.71 -25.98
CA LEU A 13 -47.55 5.55 -25.73
C LEU A 13 -46.42 4.66 -25.19
N VAL A 14 -45.55 4.19 -26.07
CA VAL A 14 -44.26 3.63 -25.69
C VAL A 14 -43.37 4.80 -25.29
N THR A 15 -43.41 5.18 -24.01
CA THR A 15 -42.41 6.07 -23.43
C THR A 15 -41.10 5.31 -23.37
N THR A 16 -40.24 5.54 -24.35
CA THR A 16 -38.84 5.13 -24.28
C THR A 16 -38.19 5.88 -23.12
N PHE A 17 -38.03 5.22 -21.99
CA PHE A 17 -37.10 5.66 -20.95
C PHE A 17 -35.71 5.61 -21.58
N LEU A 18 -35.22 6.77 -22.02
CA LEU A 18 -33.81 6.99 -22.26
C LEU A 18 -33.14 6.81 -20.89
N THR A 19 -32.60 5.62 -20.65
CA THR A 19 -31.66 5.37 -19.57
C THR A 19 -30.49 6.28 -19.84
N ASN A 20 -30.46 7.43 -19.17
CA ASN A 20 -29.32 8.33 -19.15
C ASN A 20 -28.24 7.57 -18.39
N CYS A 21 -27.45 6.83 -19.16
CA CYS A 21 -26.25 6.17 -18.67
C CYS A 21 -25.28 7.30 -18.35
N THR A 22 -25.39 7.85 -17.14
CA THR A 22 -24.30 8.60 -16.55
C THR A 22 -23.17 7.60 -16.44
N LYS A 23 -22.32 7.54 -17.47
CA LYS A 23 -20.94 7.11 -17.31
C LYS A 23 -20.45 7.87 -16.11
N SER A 24 -20.35 7.17 -14.97
CA SER A 24 -19.52 7.64 -13.87
C SER A 24 -18.20 7.99 -14.53
N ALA A 25 -17.84 9.27 -14.52
CA ALA A 25 -16.54 9.71 -14.96
C ALA A 25 -15.56 9.11 -13.96
N THR A 26 -15.16 7.87 -14.21
CA THR A 26 -13.96 7.29 -13.63
C THR A 26 -12.87 8.23 -14.07
N ASN A 27 -12.39 9.07 -13.14
CA ASN A 27 -11.25 9.93 -13.41
C ASN A 27 -10.18 9.05 -14.06
N PRO A 28 -9.62 9.46 -15.22
CA PRO A 28 -8.63 8.65 -15.89
C PRO A 28 -7.50 8.37 -14.91
N VAL A 29 -7.08 7.11 -14.82
CA VAL A 29 -5.82 6.75 -14.15
C VAL A 29 -4.74 7.59 -14.84
N SER A 30 -4.21 8.59 -14.13
CA SER A 30 -3.23 9.56 -14.64
C SER A 30 -1.87 8.93 -14.91
N VAL A 31 -1.70 7.69 -14.46
CA VAL A 31 -0.56 6.83 -14.71
C VAL A 31 -1.02 5.60 -15.48
N LYS A 32 -0.18 5.11 -16.39
CA LYS A 32 -0.34 3.76 -16.95
C LYS A 32 0.85 2.93 -16.55
N PHE A 33 0.62 1.66 -16.30
CA PHE A 33 1.66 0.72 -15.91
C PHE A 33 1.36 -0.67 -16.47
N ARG A 34 2.41 -1.48 -16.58
CA ARG A 34 2.31 -2.91 -16.85
C ARG A 34 2.77 -3.69 -15.63
N LYS A 35 2.14 -4.84 -15.39
CA LYS A 35 2.59 -5.78 -14.38
C LYS A 35 3.75 -6.59 -14.91
N LYS A 36 4.72 -6.87 -14.04
CA LYS A 36 5.89 -7.71 -14.27
C LYS A 36 6.01 -8.68 -13.11
N ASN A 37 6.64 -9.82 -13.38
CA ASN A 37 6.99 -10.78 -12.37
C ASN A 37 8.45 -11.18 -12.52
N PHE A 38 9.05 -11.58 -11.41
CA PHE A 38 10.33 -12.24 -11.36
C PHE A 38 10.20 -13.41 -10.38
N THR A 39 10.61 -14.59 -10.82
CA THR A 39 10.64 -15.77 -9.97
C THR A 39 11.98 -16.45 -10.09
N LYS A 40 12.56 -16.80 -8.95
CA LYS A 40 13.77 -17.63 -8.89
C LYS A 40 13.57 -18.72 -7.85
N THR A 41 13.95 -19.93 -8.21
CA THR A 41 14.00 -21.05 -7.27
C THR A 41 15.37 -21.70 -7.25
N TYR A 42 15.76 -22.22 -6.09
CA TYR A 42 16.92 -23.10 -5.91
C TYR A 42 16.45 -24.37 -5.21
N ASP A 43 16.82 -25.53 -5.78
CA ASP A 43 16.70 -26.87 -5.19
C ASP A 43 15.29 -27.32 -4.74
N SER A 44 14.24 -26.67 -5.27
CA SER A 44 12.82 -26.94 -4.99
C SER A 44 12.25 -28.21 -5.64
N THR A 45 13.04 -29.28 -5.80
CA THR A 45 12.53 -30.53 -6.39
C THR A 45 11.77 -31.35 -5.34
N ALA A 46 10.87 -32.25 -5.77
CA ALA A 46 10.14 -33.13 -4.85
C ALA A 46 11.07 -34.01 -3.99
N ALA A 47 12.30 -34.26 -4.44
CA ALA A 47 13.32 -34.99 -3.69
C ALA A 47 13.99 -34.16 -2.59
N ASN A 48 13.92 -32.83 -2.68
CA ASN A 48 14.56 -31.85 -1.78
C ASN A 48 13.54 -30.78 -1.32
N ALA A 49 12.31 -31.19 -1.01
CA ALA A 49 11.22 -30.26 -0.67
C ALA A 49 11.50 -29.37 0.55
N GLU A 50 12.41 -29.79 1.42
CA GLU A 50 12.83 -29.02 2.60
C GLU A 50 14.07 -28.15 2.35
N ASN A 51 14.74 -28.31 1.21
CA ASN A 51 15.96 -27.59 0.87
C ASN A 51 15.72 -26.62 -0.29
N TYR A 52 15.22 -25.42 -0.01
CA TYR A 52 14.85 -24.52 -1.10
C TYR A 52 15.19 -23.06 -0.86
N VAL A 53 15.24 -22.30 -1.96
CA VAL A 53 15.05 -20.85 -1.93
C VAL A 53 13.94 -20.53 -2.91
N HIS A 54 12.92 -19.79 -2.49
CA HIS A 54 11.83 -19.28 -3.33
C HIS A 54 11.84 -17.76 -3.31
N ILE A 55 11.95 -17.14 -4.47
CA ILE A 55 11.92 -15.68 -4.61
C ILE A 55 10.84 -15.37 -5.63
N LYS A 56 9.87 -14.54 -5.23
CA LYS A 56 8.77 -14.10 -6.06
C LYS A 56 8.57 -12.60 -5.90
N ILE A 57 8.66 -11.87 -7.01
CA ILE A 57 8.55 -10.42 -7.00
C ILE A 57 7.54 -10.03 -8.07
N ASP A 58 6.36 -9.60 -7.64
CA ASP A 58 5.29 -9.12 -8.51
C ASP A 58 5.28 -7.59 -8.43
N TYR A 59 5.63 -6.91 -9.52
CA TYR A 59 5.83 -5.46 -9.50
C TYR A 59 5.25 -4.78 -10.72
N ILE A 60 5.25 -3.45 -10.70
CA ILE A 60 4.75 -2.61 -11.79
C ILE A 60 5.88 -1.85 -12.44
N GLU A 61 5.73 -1.57 -13.73
CA GLU A 61 6.56 -0.62 -14.45
C GLU A 61 5.64 0.45 -15.04
N PHE A 62 5.85 1.70 -14.65
CA PHE A 62 5.11 2.85 -15.14
C PHE A 62 5.51 3.14 -16.58
N THR A 63 4.54 3.04 -17.50
CA THR A 63 4.69 3.32 -18.92
C THR A 63 4.30 4.75 -19.27
N GLU A 64 3.39 5.36 -18.52
CA GLU A 64 2.96 6.74 -18.67
C GLU A 64 2.72 7.39 -17.29
N ALA A 65 3.03 8.68 -17.17
CA ALA A 65 2.71 9.55 -16.04
C ALA A 65 2.58 10.99 -16.54
N ALA A 66 2.15 11.93 -15.69
CA ALA A 66 1.94 13.32 -16.09
C ALA A 66 3.23 14.02 -16.59
N THR A 67 4.40 13.65 -16.07
CA THR A 67 5.71 14.10 -16.59
C THR A 67 6.68 12.93 -16.73
N SER A 68 7.69 13.06 -17.60
CA SER A 68 8.77 12.08 -17.70
C SER A 68 9.56 11.97 -16.39
N VAL A 69 9.80 13.11 -15.72
CA VAL A 69 10.47 13.16 -14.40
C VAL A 69 9.70 12.34 -13.37
N ALA A 70 8.38 12.47 -13.32
CA ALA A 70 7.56 11.68 -12.39
C ALA A 70 7.57 10.19 -12.74
N LYS A 71 7.46 9.83 -14.03
CA LYS A 71 7.54 8.45 -14.49
C LYS A 71 8.89 7.81 -14.11
N ASP A 72 9.98 8.50 -14.35
CA ASP A 72 11.34 8.02 -14.08
C ASP A 72 11.58 7.89 -12.57
N SER A 73 11.10 8.86 -11.77
CA SER A 73 11.15 8.78 -10.31
C SER A 73 10.34 7.61 -9.76
N LEU A 74 9.12 7.40 -10.26
CA LEU A 74 8.27 6.27 -9.87
C LEU A 74 8.94 4.92 -10.18
N ASN A 75 9.45 4.75 -11.40
CA ASN A 75 10.16 3.52 -11.76
C ASN A 75 11.42 3.34 -10.90
N LYS A 76 12.15 4.41 -10.59
CA LYS A 76 13.29 4.35 -9.67
C LYS A 76 12.90 3.90 -8.25
N ILE A 77 11.80 4.43 -7.70
CA ILE A 77 11.31 4.01 -6.38
C ILE A 77 10.97 2.51 -6.39
N VAL A 78 10.30 2.04 -7.45
CA VAL A 78 9.99 0.61 -7.61
C VAL A 78 11.27 -0.22 -7.73
N GLU A 79 12.20 0.18 -8.60
CA GLU A 79 13.49 -0.51 -8.82
C GLU A 79 14.32 -0.59 -7.54
N ASP A 80 14.46 0.52 -6.82
CA ASP A 80 15.19 0.59 -5.56
C ASP A 80 14.58 -0.35 -4.52
N TYR A 81 13.25 -0.45 -4.46
CA TYR A 81 12.57 -1.39 -3.56
C TYR A 81 12.76 -2.85 -3.96
N ILE A 82 12.41 -3.21 -5.21
CA ILE A 82 12.40 -4.62 -5.62
C ILE A 82 13.80 -5.22 -5.63
N SER A 83 14.83 -4.41 -5.87
CA SER A 83 16.23 -4.82 -5.85
C SER A 83 16.92 -4.60 -4.51
N ALA A 84 16.23 -4.06 -3.49
CA ALA A 84 16.80 -3.84 -2.17
C ALA A 84 17.34 -5.15 -1.60
N SER A 85 18.57 -5.13 -1.13
CA SER A 85 19.14 -6.29 -0.47
C SER A 85 18.52 -6.49 0.90
N ILE A 86 18.35 -7.74 1.27
CA ILE A 86 18.00 -8.15 2.63
C ILE A 86 19.23 -8.04 3.55
N PHE A 87 20.44 -8.12 2.99
CA PHE A 87 21.69 -8.09 3.73
C PHE A 87 22.42 -6.76 3.55
N GLU A 88 23.45 -6.48 4.35
CA GLU A 88 24.21 -5.23 4.30
C GLU A 88 24.83 -4.91 2.92
N GLN A 89 25.00 -5.92 2.06
CA GLN A 89 25.51 -5.74 0.70
C GLN A 89 24.44 -5.16 -0.23
N LYS A 90 24.71 -4.02 -0.88
CA LYS A 90 23.79 -3.46 -1.88
C LYS A 90 23.72 -4.34 -3.14
N THR A 91 22.53 -4.78 -3.50
CA THR A 91 22.21 -5.42 -4.79
C THR A 91 21.67 -4.38 -5.76
N LYS A 92 21.97 -4.51 -7.06
CA LYS A 92 21.51 -3.55 -8.09
C LYS A 92 20.48 -4.15 -9.06
N THR A 93 20.35 -5.48 -9.11
CA THR A 93 19.38 -6.18 -9.97
C THR A 93 18.67 -7.29 -9.21
N LEU A 94 17.54 -7.76 -9.76
CA LEU A 94 16.79 -8.89 -9.19
C LEU A 94 17.61 -10.19 -9.23
N GLU A 95 18.42 -10.39 -10.27
CA GLU A 95 19.33 -11.54 -10.38
C GLU A 95 20.39 -11.49 -9.27
N GLN A 96 20.99 -10.33 -9.01
CA GLN A 96 21.98 -10.18 -7.94
C GLN A 96 21.36 -10.39 -6.56
N LEU A 97 20.14 -9.89 -6.33
CA LEU A 97 19.37 -10.18 -5.12
C LEU A 97 19.16 -11.70 -4.95
N ALA A 98 18.73 -12.37 -6.02
CA ALA A 98 18.47 -13.79 -5.97
C ALA A 98 19.74 -14.63 -5.76
N GLU A 99 20.83 -14.30 -6.43
CA GLU A 99 22.13 -14.94 -6.24
C GLU A 99 22.65 -14.74 -4.81
N SER A 100 22.49 -13.54 -4.26
CA SER A 100 22.87 -13.23 -2.87
C SER A 100 22.13 -14.14 -1.88
N LEU A 101 20.80 -14.23 -1.98
CA LEU A 101 19.99 -15.09 -1.10
C LEU A 101 20.30 -16.58 -1.28
N ILE A 102 20.49 -17.04 -2.51
CA ILE A 102 20.87 -18.44 -2.78
C ILE A 102 22.24 -18.77 -2.19
N ASN A 103 23.20 -17.86 -2.30
CA ASN A 103 24.55 -18.06 -1.77
C ASN A 103 24.58 -18.02 -0.24
N ASP A 104 23.80 -17.13 0.38
CA ASP A 104 23.64 -17.10 1.84
C ASP A 104 23.04 -18.41 2.34
N TYR A 105 21.95 -18.87 1.73
CA TYR A 105 21.32 -20.14 2.08
C TYR A 105 22.27 -21.35 1.94
N LYS A 106 23.04 -21.41 0.84
CA LYS A 106 24.06 -22.46 0.65
C LYS A 106 25.13 -22.41 1.73
N LYS A 107 25.57 -21.21 2.13
CA LYS A 107 26.52 -21.03 3.23
C LYS A 107 25.91 -21.53 4.53
N GLN A 108 24.66 -21.18 4.83
CA GLN A 108 23.92 -21.62 6.01
C GLN A 108 23.84 -23.15 6.09
N LYS A 109 23.45 -23.84 5.00
CA LYS A 109 23.43 -25.31 4.94
C LYS A 109 24.80 -25.96 5.07
N ARG A 110 25.87 -25.31 4.58
CA ARG A 110 27.24 -25.83 4.72
C ARG A 110 27.74 -25.73 6.15
N GLU A 111 27.41 -24.64 6.84
CA GLU A 111 27.80 -24.41 8.24
C GLU A 111 26.92 -25.20 9.21
N PHE A 112 25.64 -25.39 8.85
CA PHE A 112 24.63 -26.10 9.63
C PHE A 112 23.86 -27.09 8.72
N PRO A 113 24.39 -28.30 8.50
CA PRO A 113 23.75 -29.30 7.63
C PRO A 113 22.31 -29.64 8.01
N ASP A 114 21.99 -29.58 9.30
CA ASP A 114 20.66 -29.88 9.84
C ASP A 114 19.74 -28.64 9.92
N PHE A 115 20.14 -27.50 9.33
CA PHE A 115 19.29 -26.30 9.30
C PHE A 115 17.93 -26.65 8.70
N PRO A 116 16.81 -26.41 9.39
CA PRO A 116 15.50 -26.81 8.90
C PRO A 116 14.97 -25.86 7.83
N GLY A 117 14.28 -26.39 6.82
CA GLY A 117 13.55 -25.62 5.83
C GLY A 117 14.41 -24.81 4.85
N GLY A 118 13.73 -23.92 4.11
CA GLY A 118 14.28 -23.09 3.05
C GLY A 118 14.12 -21.59 3.30
N TYR A 119 14.54 -20.79 2.31
CA TYR A 119 14.36 -19.35 2.29
C TYR A 119 13.21 -18.94 1.38
N GLU A 120 12.44 -17.94 1.78
CA GLU A 120 11.34 -17.34 1.01
C GLU A 120 11.49 -15.82 1.02
N LEU A 121 11.35 -15.22 -0.16
CA LEU A 121 11.17 -13.78 -0.32
C LEU A 121 10.03 -13.53 -1.29
N GLU A 122 8.98 -12.87 -0.81
CA GLU A 122 7.92 -12.36 -1.65
C GLU A 122 7.88 -10.84 -1.56
N ARG A 123 7.85 -10.16 -2.70
CA ARG A 123 7.61 -8.71 -2.77
C ARG A 123 6.46 -8.40 -3.73
N SER A 124 5.59 -7.48 -3.34
CA SER A 124 4.58 -6.91 -4.24
C SER A 124 4.65 -5.39 -4.31
N VAL A 125 4.35 -4.83 -5.49
CA VAL A 125 4.20 -3.39 -5.70
C VAL A 125 2.90 -3.11 -6.44
N GLU A 126 2.05 -2.27 -5.85
CA GLU A 126 0.69 -2.03 -6.33
C GLU A 126 0.36 -0.54 -6.32
N VAL A 127 -0.36 -0.05 -7.34
CA VAL A 127 -0.97 1.28 -7.27
C VAL A 127 -2.26 1.18 -6.48
N LEU A 128 -2.31 1.85 -5.32
CA LEU A 128 -3.49 1.89 -4.45
C LEU A 128 -4.49 2.95 -4.91
N TYR A 129 -3.98 4.13 -5.26
CA TYR A 129 -4.80 5.28 -5.65
C TYR A 129 -4.03 6.17 -6.62
N SER A 130 -4.73 6.81 -7.56
CA SER A 130 -4.14 7.84 -8.42
C SER A 130 -5.19 8.84 -8.87
N ASN A 131 -4.76 10.08 -9.09
CA ASN A 131 -5.51 11.13 -9.77
C ASN A 131 -4.54 12.03 -10.55
N ASP A 132 -5.02 13.11 -11.16
CA ASP A 132 -4.18 14.00 -11.98
C ASP A 132 -3.00 14.66 -11.24
N LYS A 133 -3.01 14.68 -9.90
CA LYS A 133 -1.98 15.31 -9.07
C LYS A 133 -0.98 14.32 -8.48
N LEU A 134 -1.44 13.12 -8.08
CA LEU A 134 -0.62 12.19 -7.31
C LEU A 134 -0.95 10.73 -7.60
N VAL A 135 -0.01 9.87 -7.23
CA VAL A 135 -0.19 8.41 -7.13
C VAL A 135 0.26 7.93 -5.75
N CYS A 136 -0.51 7.02 -5.15
CA CYS A 136 -0.13 6.27 -3.97
C CYS A 136 0.24 4.85 -4.39
N VAL A 137 1.46 4.44 -4.08
CA VAL A 137 2.00 3.10 -4.34
C VAL A 137 2.16 2.37 -3.02
N LYS A 138 1.68 1.13 -2.96
CA LYS A 138 1.81 0.21 -1.84
C LYS A 138 2.91 -0.81 -2.15
N PHE A 139 3.76 -1.05 -1.17
CA PHE A 139 4.85 -2.01 -1.21
C PHE A 139 4.63 -3.02 -0.10
N ASN A 140 4.69 -4.31 -0.42
CA ASN A 140 4.62 -5.39 0.57
C ASN A 140 5.84 -6.29 0.41
N GLU A 141 6.37 -6.75 1.53
CA GLU A 141 7.37 -7.80 1.60
C GLU A 141 6.93 -8.85 2.63
N TYR A 142 7.09 -10.11 2.25
CA TYR A 142 7.12 -11.24 3.15
C TYR A 142 8.50 -11.90 3.02
N SER A 143 9.11 -12.25 4.14
CA SER A 143 10.38 -12.96 4.12
C SER A 143 10.45 -14.02 5.21
N TYR A 144 11.03 -15.17 4.86
CA TYR A 144 11.37 -16.22 5.81
C TYR A 144 12.75 -16.74 5.49
N PHE A 145 13.70 -16.54 6.39
CA PHE A 145 15.08 -17.00 6.22
C PHE A 145 15.48 -17.99 7.32
N GLY A 146 14.51 -18.80 7.77
CA GLY A 146 14.59 -19.60 8.99
C GLY A 146 14.13 -18.86 10.25
N GLY A 147 14.17 -19.56 11.39
CA GLY A 147 13.71 -19.03 12.68
C GLY A 147 12.30 -19.51 13.05
N ALA A 148 11.66 -18.82 14.00
CA ALA A 148 10.38 -19.25 14.56
C ALA A 148 9.17 -18.88 13.68
N HIS A 149 9.25 -17.79 12.93
CA HIS A 149 8.15 -17.26 12.11
C HIS A 149 8.70 -16.40 10.95
N PRO A 150 7.89 -16.13 9.91
CA PRO A 150 8.23 -15.16 8.86
C PRO A 150 8.15 -13.71 9.36
N ASN A 151 8.71 -12.80 8.57
CA ASN A 151 8.56 -11.36 8.71
C ASN A 151 7.68 -10.81 7.58
N SER A 152 6.96 -9.72 7.89
CA SER A 152 6.20 -8.97 6.91
C SER A 152 6.39 -7.48 7.14
N VAL A 153 6.60 -6.73 6.07
CA VAL A 153 6.60 -5.26 6.10
C VAL A 153 5.76 -4.72 4.97
N MET A 154 5.00 -3.67 5.26
CA MET A 154 4.20 -2.94 4.29
C MET A 154 4.43 -1.45 4.46
N PHE A 155 4.61 -0.76 3.34
CA PHE A 155 4.70 0.68 3.35
C PHE A 155 4.07 1.32 2.11
N TYR A 156 3.74 2.59 2.27
CA TYR A 156 3.18 3.41 1.22
C TYR A 156 4.19 4.45 0.74
N THR A 157 4.04 4.86 -0.52
CA THR A 157 4.71 6.06 -1.04
C THR A 157 3.73 6.85 -1.87
N ASN A 158 3.49 8.09 -1.44
CA ASN A 158 2.71 9.07 -2.17
C ASN A 158 3.65 9.91 -3.02
N VAL A 159 3.39 10.01 -4.32
CA VAL A 159 4.25 10.72 -5.27
C VAL A 159 3.46 11.80 -6.01
N ASP A 160 4.02 13.00 -6.03
CA ASP A 160 3.55 14.12 -6.85
C ASP A 160 3.84 13.84 -8.33
N LEU A 161 2.81 13.78 -9.16
CA LEU A 161 2.94 13.46 -10.59
C LEU A 161 3.51 14.61 -11.43
N GLN A 162 3.61 15.82 -10.88
CA GLN A 162 4.28 16.93 -11.55
C GLN A 162 5.80 16.87 -11.33
N THR A 163 6.22 16.68 -10.09
CA THR A 163 7.64 16.80 -9.70
C THR A 163 8.37 15.46 -9.54
N GLY A 164 7.63 14.36 -9.43
CA GLY A 164 8.17 13.04 -9.10
C GLY A 164 8.64 12.90 -7.65
N LYS A 165 8.39 13.89 -6.78
CA LYS A 165 8.83 13.86 -5.38
C LYS A 165 7.84 13.12 -4.49
N THR A 166 8.36 12.42 -3.48
CA THR A 166 7.54 11.86 -2.41
C THR A 166 6.87 12.98 -1.61
N ILE A 167 5.57 12.85 -1.42
CA ILE A 167 4.72 13.71 -0.61
C ILE A 167 4.82 13.23 0.84
N LYS A 168 5.16 14.12 1.78
CA LYS A 168 5.15 13.84 3.22
C LYS A 168 3.96 14.56 3.87
N LEU A 169 3.72 14.28 5.16
CA LEU A 169 2.60 14.86 5.90
C LEU A 169 2.63 16.41 5.92
N LYS A 170 3.83 17.02 5.98
CA LYS A 170 3.99 18.48 5.95
C LYS A 170 3.55 19.15 4.64
N GLU A 171 3.48 18.40 3.54
CA GLU A 171 2.95 18.90 2.27
C GLU A 171 1.41 18.85 2.23
N LEU A 172 0.77 18.07 3.11
CA LEU A 172 -0.69 17.92 3.20
C LEU A 172 -1.33 18.91 4.18
N PHE A 173 -0.64 19.23 5.26
CA PHE A 173 -1.22 19.95 6.39
C PHE A 173 -0.59 21.33 6.62
N VAL A 174 -1.30 22.17 7.38
CA VAL A 174 -0.83 23.50 7.82
C VAL A 174 0.30 23.40 8.85
N ASP A 175 1.10 24.45 9.01
CA ASP A 175 2.16 24.43 10.03
C ASP A 175 1.58 24.21 11.45
N GLY A 176 2.24 23.38 12.25
CA GLY A 176 1.76 23.02 13.59
C GLY A 176 0.72 21.90 13.64
N TYR A 177 0.41 21.23 12.51
CA TYR A 177 -0.62 20.18 12.44
C TYR A 177 -0.42 18.96 13.36
N LYS A 178 0.80 18.71 13.85
CA LYS A 178 1.18 17.44 14.46
C LYS A 178 0.33 17.06 15.66
N ASP A 179 0.04 18.01 16.54
CA ASP A 179 -0.70 17.74 17.78
C ASP A 179 -2.14 17.33 17.48
N GLU A 180 -2.82 18.06 16.58
CA GLU A 180 -4.19 17.74 16.19
C GLU A 180 -4.25 16.46 15.34
N LEU A 181 -3.27 16.23 14.45
CA LEU A 181 -3.18 14.97 13.70
C LEU A 181 -3.01 13.77 14.63
N ASN A 182 -2.10 13.86 15.61
CA ASN A 182 -1.87 12.79 16.59
C ASN A 182 -3.13 12.52 17.40
N LYS A 183 -3.83 13.56 17.87
CA LYS A 183 -5.10 13.43 18.58
C LYS A 183 -6.19 12.75 17.74
N ILE A 184 -6.32 13.13 16.47
CA ILE A 184 -7.28 12.48 15.56
C ILE A 184 -6.86 11.02 15.33
N ALA A 185 -5.60 10.77 14.99
CA ALA A 185 -5.09 9.43 14.71
C ALA A 185 -5.17 8.49 15.91
N GLU A 186 -4.91 8.98 17.13
CA GLU A 186 -5.01 8.19 18.36
C GLU A 186 -6.44 7.70 18.60
N LYS A 187 -7.46 8.52 18.33
CA LYS A 187 -8.87 8.11 18.42
C LYS A 187 -9.15 6.92 17.50
N TYR A 188 -8.61 6.92 16.27
CA TYR A 188 -8.77 5.80 15.34
C TYR A 188 -7.95 4.59 15.74
N PHE A 189 -6.73 4.79 16.27
CA PHE A 189 -5.89 3.71 16.78
C PHE A 189 -6.54 3.00 17.97
N ARG A 190 -7.02 3.75 18.96
CA ARG A 190 -7.73 3.20 20.12
C ARG A 190 -8.99 2.45 19.69
N LYS A 191 -9.73 2.96 18.70
CA LYS A 191 -10.88 2.26 18.14
C LYS A 191 -10.49 0.92 17.50
N GLU A 192 -9.45 0.91 16.66
CA GLU A 192 -8.97 -0.30 15.97
C GLU A 192 -8.44 -1.35 16.94
N ARG A 193 -7.82 -0.90 18.04
CA ARG A 193 -7.26 -1.76 19.09
C ARG A 193 -8.21 -2.00 20.26
N GLU A 194 -9.48 -1.58 20.15
CA GLU A 194 -10.52 -1.74 21.16
C GLU A 194 -10.16 -1.18 22.55
N LEU A 195 -9.36 -0.11 22.60
CA LEU A 195 -8.88 0.53 23.82
C LEU A 195 -9.88 1.55 24.36
N LYS A 196 -9.91 1.70 25.68
CA LYS A 196 -10.66 2.80 26.31
C LYS A 196 -9.98 4.15 26.04
N PRO A 197 -10.73 5.28 26.12
CA PRO A 197 -10.19 6.60 25.84
C PRO A 197 -8.92 6.96 26.63
N ASP A 198 -8.90 6.60 27.92
CA ASP A 198 -7.80 6.94 28.84
C ASP A 198 -6.98 5.70 29.26
N GLU A 199 -7.06 4.61 28.49
CA GLU A 199 -6.28 3.41 28.75
C GLU A 199 -4.79 3.68 28.51
N ASP A 200 -3.97 3.23 29.45
CA ASP A 200 -2.52 3.30 29.37
C ASP A 200 -2.03 2.42 28.21
N LEU A 201 -1.34 3.02 27.23
CA LEU A 201 -0.95 2.31 26.01
C LEU A 201 0.10 1.23 26.30
N GLU A 202 1.05 1.51 27.20
CA GLU A 202 2.07 0.55 27.61
C GLU A 202 1.47 -0.67 28.32
N GLN A 203 0.53 -0.46 29.25
CA GLN A 203 -0.21 -1.55 29.92
C GLN A 203 -1.06 -2.34 28.93
N ALA A 204 -1.58 -1.70 27.88
CA ALA A 204 -2.28 -2.35 26.78
C ALA A 204 -1.35 -3.06 25.78
N GLY A 205 -0.03 -3.02 25.99
CA GLY A 205 0.96 -3.72 25.18
C GLY A 205 1.49 -2.94 23.98
N PHE A 206 1.40 -1.60 24.01
CA PHE A 206 1.89 -0.71 22.95
C PHE A 206 3.11 0.11 23.38
N TRP A 207 4.09 0.23 22.50
CA TRP A 207 5.43 0.77 22.82
C TRP A 207 5.64 2.20 22.33
N PHE A 208 4.66 3.07 22.57
CA PHE A 208 4.83 4.49 22.26
C PHE A 208 5.78 5.15 23.27
N LYS A 209 6.68 5.99 22.76
CA LYS A 209 7.64 6.70 23.61
C LYS A 209 6.89 7.54 24.64
N GLU A 210 7.31 7.43 25.91
CA GLU A 210 6.71 8.15 27.04
C GLU A 210 5.20 7.89 27.19
N ASN A 211 4.69 6.77 26.65
CA ASN A 211 3.28 6.41 26.64
C ASN A 211 2.40 7.44 25.88
N ILE A 212 2.99 8.20 24.95
CA ILE A 212 2.31 9.24 24.16
C ILE A 212 2.18 8.75 22.72
N PHE A 213 0.94 8.62 22.24
CA PHE A 213 0.69 8.24 20.85
C PHE A 213 1.37 9.22 19.88
N SER A 214 2.03 8.66 18.87
CA SER A 214 2.56 9.41 17.74
C SER A 214 2.26 8.64 16.46
N VAL A 215 1.60 9.30 15.52
CA VAL A 215 1.40 8.75 14.19
C VAL A 215 2.74 8.59 13.47
N ASN A 216 2.86 7.57 12.62
CA ASN A 216 4.05 7.32 11.83
C ASN A 216 4.02 8.09 10.49
N GLU A 217 5.09 7.95 9.71
CA GLU A 217 5.20 8.53 8.36
C GLU A 217 4.84 7.50 7.26
N ASN A 218 4.29 6.35 7.64
CA ASN A 218 3.86 5.29 6.72
C ASN A 218 2.37 5.42 6.40
N PHE A 219 2.05 6.33 5.49
CA PHE A 219 0.67 6.71 5.20
C PHE A 219 0.32 6.62 3.72
N ALA A 220 -0.94 6.30 3.43
CA ALA A 220 -1.51 6.35 2.10
C ALA A 220 -2.45 7.54 1.94
N ILE A 221 -2.34 8.27 0.83
CA ILE A 221 -3.40 9.16 0.37
C ILE A 221 -4.40 8.30 -0.40
N ALA A 222 -5.50 7.95 0.24
CA ALA A 222 -6.57 7.15 -0.33
C ALA A 222 -7.71 8.03 -0.88
N GLU A 223 -8.71 7.40 -1.49
CA GLU A 223 -9.84 8.11 -2.11
C GLU A 223 -10.67 8.89 -1.08
N THR A 224 -10.89 8.32 0.11
CA THR A 224 -11.82 8.78 1.15
C THR A 224 -11.13 9.34 2.40
N GLY A 225 -9.83 9.11 2.56
CA GLY A 225 -9.10 9.53 3.74
C GLY A 225 -7.59 9.31 3.63
N LEU A 226 -6.93 9.34 4.78
CA LEU A 226 -5.56 8.89 4.94
C LEU A 226 -5.52 7.57 5.70
N ASP A 227 -4.73 6.63 5.20
CA ASP A 227 -4.45 5.39 5.89
C ASP A 227 -3.09 5.52 6.58
N PHE A 228 -2.92 5.02 7.80
CA PHE A 228 -1.62 4.86 8.43
C PHE A 228 -1.44 3.42 8.84
N PHE A 229 -0.32 2.81 8.43
CA PHE A 229 -0.04 1.42 8.72
C PHE A 229 1.17 1.31 9.65
N PHE A 230 0.92 0.83 10.86
CA PHE A 230 1.94 0.46 11.82
C PHE A 230 2.32 -0.99 11.57
N ASN A 231 3.58 -1.20 11.17
CA ASN A 231 4.09 -2.53 10.92
C ASN A 231 4.15 -3.37 12.18
N ASP A 232 4.31 -4.66 11.97
CA ASP A 232 4.70 -5.56 13.02
C ASP A 232 6.00 -5.07 13.70
N TYR A 233 6.10 -5.27 15.02
CA TYR A 233 7.17 -4.78 15.89
C TYR A 233 7.35 -3.25 15.95
N GLU A 234 6.54 -2.46 15.22
CA GLU A 234 6.68 -1.01 15.20
C GLU A 234 6.18 -0.40 16.52
N VAL A 235 4.99 -0.83 16.96
CA VAL A 235 4.34 -0.32 18.17
C VAL A 235 3.81 -1.42 19.08
N THR A 236 3.91 -2.71 18.69
CA THR A 236 3.49 -3.85 19.53
C THR A 236 4.17 -5.15 19.07
N SER A 237 3.93 -6.25 19.77
CA SER A 237 4.50 -7.57 19.46
C SER A 237 3.92 -8.21 18.19
N HIS A 238 4.67 -9.15 17.59
CA HIS A 238 4.20 -10.02 16.50
C HIS A 238 2.89 -10.72 16.76
N ALA A 239 2.67 -11.20 17.98
CA ALA A 239 1.42 -11.85 18.34
C ALA A 239 0.20 -10.91 18.27
N ALA A 240 0.40 -9.62 18.53
CA ALA A 240 -0.65 -8.61 18.41
C ALA A 240 -0.83 -8.10 16.96
N GLY A 241 0.15 -8.35 16.09
CA GLY A 241 0.10 -8.02 14.66
C GLY A 241 0.17 -6.52 14.35
N PRO A 242 0.19 -6.16 13.06
CA PRO A 242 0.22 -4.76 12.62
C PRO A 242 -1.10 -4.02 12.90
N THR A 243 -1.13 -2.71 12.68
CA THR A 243 -2.35 -1.87 12.81
C THR A 243 -2.54 -1.01 11.57
N LEU A 244 -3.73 -1.06 10.98
CA LEU A 244 -4.16 -0.10 9.96
C LEU A 244 -5.17 0.85 10.60
N ILE A 245 -4.92 2.15 10.54
CA ILE A 245 -5.93 3.16 10.89
C ILE A 245 -6.33 3.95 9.65
N GLU A 246 -7.63 4.09 9.44
CA GLU A 246 -8.21 4.81 8.30
C GLU A 246 -8.90 6.09 8.82
N ILE A 247 -8.39 7.26 8.44
CA ILE A 247 -8.88 8.55 8.92
C ILE A 247 -9.59 9.28 7.76
N PRO A 248 -10.93 9.42 7.80
CA PRO A 248 -11.67 10.13 6.77
C PRO A 248 -11.25 11.60 6.65
N TYR A 249 -11.23 12.14 5.43
CA TYR A 249 -10.87 13.55 5.21
C TYR A 249 -11.75 14.53 5.99
N SER A 250 -12.99 14.16 6.30
CA SER A 250 -13.91 14.98 7.11
C SER A 250 -13.35 15.31 8.49
N GLU A 251 -12.57 14.41 9.11
CA GLU A 251 -11.95 14.65 10.42
C GLU A 251 -10.70 15.55 10.29
N LEU A 252 -10.07 15.59 9.12
CA LEU A 252 -8.81 16.29 8.87
C LEU A 252 -8.99 17.74 8.36
N LYS A 253 -10.22 18.15 8.05
CA LYS A 253 -10.52 19.43 7.37
C LYS A 253 -9.90 20.67 8.01
N SER A 254 -9.82 20.70 9.35
CA SER A 254 -9.26 21.83 10.10
C SER A 254 -7.75 22.01 9.91
N ILE A 255 -7.04 20.93 9.55
CA ILE A 255 -5.58 20.93 9.43
C ILE A 255 -5.09 20.79 7.98
N ILE A 256 -5.99 20.51 7.01
CA ILE A 256 -5.63 20.42 5.59
C ILE A 256 -5.14 21.77 5.07
N LYS A 257 -4.01 21.74 4.36
CA LYS A 257 -3.47 22.91 3.67
C LYS A 257 -4.39 23.31 2.49
N PRO A 258 -4.85 24.57 2.41
CA PRO A 258 -5.78 25.02 1.35
C PRO A 258 -5.26 24.88 -0.09
N SER A 259 -3.94 24.85 -0.28
CA SER A 259 -3.27 24.66 -1.58
C SER A 259 -2.59 23.30 -1.72
N GLY A 260 -2.88 22.35 -0.82
CA GLY A 260 -2.25 21.03 -0.78
C GLY A 260 -2.83 20.00 -1.77
N PHE A 261 -2.23 18.82 -1.79
CA PHE A 261 -2.62 17.70 -2.66
C PHE A 261 -4.06 17.22 -2.43
N ILE A 262 -4.57 17.40 -1.22
CA ILE A 262 -5.89 16.96 -0.76
C ILE A 262 -6.83 18.15 -0.44
N SER A 263 -6.53 19.35 -0.93
CA SER A 263 -7.27 20.56 -0.55
C SER A 263 -8.75 20.61 -0.97
N ASN A 264 -9.14 19.75 -1.90
CA ASN A 264 -10.52 19.62 -2.38
C ASN A 264 -11.29 18.47 -1.69
N LYS A 265 -10.73 17.89 -0.62
CA LYS A 265 -11.32 16.80 0.15
C LYS A 265 -12.08 17.29 1.39
#